data_AF-A0ABD5URZ1-F1
#
_entry.id   AF-A0ABD5URZ1-F1
#
_cell.length_a   1.000
_cell.length_b   1.000
_cell.length_c   1.000
_cell.angle_alpha   90.00
_cell.angle_beta   90.00
_cell.angle_gamma   90.00
#
_symmetry.space_group_name_H-M   'P 1'
#
loop_
_entity.id
_entity.type
_entity.pdbx_description
1 polymer ?
#
loop_
_entity_poly.entity_id
_entity_poly.type
_entity_poly.pdbx_seq_one_letter_code
_entity_poly.pdbx_strand_id
1 'polypeptide(L)'
;EVMEDVEAFDPTEEQLEILVSIYSAGGEASIADVVTGDVTQTSMVLDTLREEELVVDGESGAALTRKGKMIVTSYLESVNA
;
A
#
# COMPACT_ATOMS: atom_id res chain seq x y z
N GLU A 1 -20.73 -14.81 -8.33
CA GLU A 1 -19.31 -15.02 -8.69
C GLU A 1 -18.82 -13.69 -9.25
N VAL A 2 -18.10 -12.93 -8.43
CA VAL A 2 -17.58 -11.59 -8.76
C VAL A 2 -16.20 -11.48 -8.12
N MET A 3 -15.26 -12.28 -8.63
CA MET A 3 -13.85 -12.28 -8.20
C MET A 3 -12.91 -12.23 -9.41
N GLU A 4 -13.36 -11.73 -10.57
CA GLU A 4 -12.60 -11.81 -11.82
C GLU A 4 -11.92 -10.50 -12.28
N ASP A 5 -11.98 -9.41 -11.51
CA ASP A 5 -11.35 -8.13 -11.90
C ASP A 5 -10.52 -7.48 -10.77
N VAL A 6 -10.02 -8.29 -9.85
CA VAL A 6 -8.81 -7.90 -9.12
C VAL A 6 -7.75 -8.83 -9.65
N GLU A 7 -6.98 -8.37 -10.65
CA GLU A 7 -5.62 -8.89 -10.83
C GLU A 7 -5.01 -8.88 -9.45
N ALA A 8 -4.90 -10.07 -8.85
CA ALA A 8 -4.52 -10.27 -7.47
C ALA A 8 -3.04 -9.90 -7.38
N PHE A 9 -2.80 -8.59 -7.28
CA PHE A 9 -1.51 -8.07 -6.92
C PHE A 9 -1.15 -8.73 -5.59
N ASP A 10 -0.10 -9.54 -5.63
CA ASP A 10 0.46 -10.22 -4.48
C ASP A 10 1.63 -9.36 -3.99
N PRO A 11 1.39 -8.39 -3.08
CA PRO A 11 2.44 -7.51 -2.60
C PRO A 11 3.56 -8.31 -1.95
N THR A 12 4.79 -7.90 -2.19
CA THR A 12 5.91 -8.34 -1.35
C THR A 12 5.70 -7.88 0.10
N GLU A 13 6.40 -8.50 1.04
CA GLU A 13 6.32 -8.11 2.46
C GLU A 13 6.62 -6.60 2.67
N GLU A 14 7.61 -6.08 1.95
CA GLU A 14 8.00 -4.66 2.01
C GLU A 14 6.90 -3.73 1.44
N GLN A 15 6.31 -4.11 0.31
CA GLN A 15 5.17 -3.38 -0.27
C GLN A 15 3.98 -3.35 0.70
N LEU A 16 3.70 -4.49 1.33
CA LEU A 16 2.61 -4.64 2.27
C LEU A 16 2.83 -3.83 3.55
N GLU A 17 4.06 -3.80 4.06
CA GLU A 17 4.45 -2.98 5.21
C GLU A 17 4.19 -1.48 4.96
N ILE A 18 4.56 -0.99 3.78
CA ILE A 18 4.29 0.40 3.38
C ILE A 18 2.78 0.65 3.30
N LEU A 19 2.02 -0.24 2.66
CA LEU A 19 0.56 -0.09 2.55
C LEU A 19 -0.13 -0.10 3.93
N VAL A 20 0.29 -0.97 4.84
CA VAL A 20 -0.19 -1.03 6.24
C VAL A 20 0.18 0.24 7.00
N SER A 21 1.38 0.79 6.78
CA SER A 21 1.82 2.04 7.41
C SER A 21 0.95 3.22 6.97
N ILE A 22 0.67 3.36 5.67
CA ILE A 22 -0.24 4.39 5.14
C ILE A 22 -1.66 4.18 5.70
N TYR A 23 -2.14 2.95 5.74
CA TYR A 23 -3.47 2.62 6.30
C TYR A 23 -3.58 3.04 7.77
N SER A 24 -2.57 2.73 8.58
CA SER A 24 -2.52 3.02 10.01
C SER A 24 -2.42 4.52 10.30
N ALA A 25 -1.86 5.31 9.37
CA ALA A 25 -1.84 6.76 9.40
C ALA A 25 -3.18 7.42 9.04
N GLY A 26 -4.23 6.64 8.73
CA GLY A 26 -5.54 7.15 8.32
C GLY A 26 -5.78 7.11 6.81
N GLY A 27 -4.92 6.42 6.07
CA GLY A 27 -5.03 6.23 4.62
C GLY A 27 -4.22 7.21 3.77
N GLU A 28 -3.45 8.09 4.40
CA GLU A 28 -2.46 8.96 3.77
C GLU A 28 -1.27 9.14 4.71
N ALA A 29 -0.05 9.13 4.17
CA ALA A 29 1.17 9.31 4.96
C ALA A 29 2.24 10.06 4.14
N SER A 30 3.11 10.79 4.84
CA SER A 30 4.30 11.35 4.20
C SER A 30 5.29 10.26 3.86
N ILE A 31 6.09 10.46 2.80
CA ILE A 31 7.16 9.54 2.43
C ILE A 31 8.07 9.31 3.63
N ALA A 32 8.37 10.35 4.42
CA ALA A 32 9.19 10.22 5.62
C ALA A 32 8.62 9.27 6.68
N ASP A 33 7.29 9.12 6.77
CA ASP A 33 6.62 8.23 7.73
C ASP A 33 6.54 6.77 7.23
N VAL A 34 6.74 6.54 5.94
CA VAL A 34 6.69 5.21 5.31
C VAL A 34 8.06 4.68 4.87
N VAL A 35 9.12 5.48 5.05
CA VAL A 35 10.49 5.06 4.74
C VAL A 35 10.93 3.98 5.74
N THR A 36 11.06 2.76 5.23
CA THR A 36 11.57 1.60 5.95
C THR A 36 13.06 1.40 5.64
N GLY A 37 13.87 2.43 5.92
CA GLY A 37 15.33 2.38 5.72
C GLY A 37 15.83 3.27 4.59
N ASP A 38 16.18 2.70 3.43
CA ASP A 38 16.75 3.46 2.32
C ASP A 38 15.65 4.20 1.52
N VAL A 39 15.83 5.51 1.37
CA VAL A 39 14.86 6.39 0.68
C VAL A 39 14.73 6.02 -0.81
N THR A 40 15.81 5.57 -1.44
CA THR A 40 15.80 5.17 -2.86
C THR A 40 14.98 3.90 -3.04
N GLN A 41 15.18 2.93 -2.15
CA GLN A 41 14.37 1.69 -2.13
C GLN A 41 12.90 2.00 -1.90
N THR A 42 12.58 2.81 -0.88
CA THR A 42 11.20 3.22 -0.58
C THR A 42 10.55 3.90 -1.79
N SER A 43 11.27 4.76 -2.52
CA SER A 43 10.76 5.41 -3.73
C SER A 43 10.42 4.40 -4.82
N MET A 44 11.32 3.45 -5.11
CA MET A 44 11.06 2.41 -6.12
C MET A 44 9.84 1.55 -5.78
N VAL A 45 9.65 1.25 -4.49
CA VAL A 45 8.48 0.52 -4.02
C VAL A 45 7.21 1.35 -4.20
N LEU A 46 7.24 2.63 -3.80
CA LEU A 46 6.10 3.55 -4.00
C LEU A 46 5.75 3.73 -5.47
N ASP A 47 6.74 3.78 -6.37
CA ASP A 47 6.52 3.82 -7.81
C ASP A 47 5.81 2.55 -8.28
N THR A 48 6.25 1.36 -7.86
CA THR A 48 5.57 0.09 -8.18
C THR A 48 4.13 0.08 -7.66
N LEU A 49 3.90 0.54 -6.43
CA LEU A 49 2.55 0.63 -5.85
C LEU A 49 1.64 1.62 -6.60
N ARG A 50 2.21 2.68 -7.19
CA ARG A 50 1.47 3.61 -8.06
C ARG A 50 1.14 2.98 -9.40
N GLU A 51 2.09 2.28 -10.02
CA GLU A 51 1.90 1.54 -11.28
C GLU A 51 0.76 0.51 -11.15
N GLU A 52 0.65 -0.13 -9.98
CA GLU A 52 -0.38 -1.12 -9.67
C GLU A 52 -1.70 -0.52 -9.17
N GLU A 53 -1.81 0.82 -9.17
CA GLU A 53 -2.99 1.60 -8.76
C GLU A 53 -3.39 1.40 -7.29
N LEU A 54 -2.43 1.10 -6.42
CA LEU A 54 -2.66 0.85 -4.98
C LEU A 54 -2.51 2.10 -4.14
N VAL A 55 -1.65 3.01 -4.59
CA VAL A 55 -1.46 4.34 -4.01
C VAL A 55 -1.52 5.41 -5.09
N VAL A 56 -1.83 6.63 -4.67
CA VAL A 56 -1.77 7.85 -5.48
C VAL A 56 -1.06 8.95 -4.69
N ASP A 57 -0.67 10.02 -5.37
CA ASP A 57 -0.18 11.21 -4.68
C ASP A 57 -1.33 11.88 -3.92
N GLY A 58 -1.17 11.95 -2.61
CA GLY A 58 -2.06 12.61 -1.67
C GLY A 58 -1.55 14.01 -1.28
N GLU A 59 -2.26 14.67 -0.37
CA GLU A 59 -1.89 16.01 0.10
C GLU A 59 -0.62 15.98 0.97
N SER A 60 -0.50 14.94 1.81
CA SER A 60 0.65 14.76 2.72
C SER A 60 1.77 13.89 2.14
N GLY A 61 1.57 13.26 0.98
CA GLY A 61 2.53 12.30 0.40
C GLY A 61 1.84 11.23 -0.42
N ALA A 62 1.82 9.99 0.07
CA ALA A 62 1.15 8.86 -0.57
C ALA A 62 -0.19 8.57 0.10
N ALA A 63 -1.24 8.39 -0.70
CA ALA A 63 -2.59 8.05 -0.25
C ALA A 63 -3.05 6.72 -0.83
N LEU A 64 -3.70 5.88 -0.02
CA LEU A 64 -4.24 4.60 -0.47
C LEU A 64 -5.45 4.79 -1.38
N THR A 65 -5.45 4.09 -2.51
CA THR A 65 -6.63 3.94 -3.35
C THR A 65 -7.64 2.97 -2.70
N ARG A 66 -8.81 2.81 -3.32
CA ARG A 66 -9.77 1.78 -2.89
C ARG A 66 -9.19 0.37 -3.02
N LYS A 67 -8.41 0.11 -4.08
CA LYS A 67 -7.74 -1.17 -4.32
C LYS A 67 -6.70 -1.44 -3.23
N GLY A 68 -5.83 -0.48 -2.93
CA GLY A 68 -4.84 -0.59 -1.85
C GLY A 68 -5.46 -0.87 -0.47
N LYS A 69 -6.55 -0.17 -0.12
CA LYS A 69 -7.28 -0.40 1.16
C LYS A 69 -7.85 -1.81 1.27
N MET A 70 -8.37 -2.37 0.18
CA MET A 70 -8.91 -3.72 0.16
C MET A 70 -7.82 -4.76 0.42
N ILE A 71 -6.66 -4.62 -0.23
CA ILE A 71 -5.51 -5.52 -0.05
C ILE A 71 -5.04 -5.51 1.41
N VAL A 72 -4.82 -4.32 1.98
CA VAL A 72 -4.38 -4.20 3.38
C VAL A 72 -5.40 -4.79 4.34
N THR A 73 -6.69 -4.52 4.12
CA THR A 73 -7.75 -5.06 4.98
C THR A 73 -7.77 -6.58 4.95
N SER A 74 -7.71 -7.18 3.75
CA SER A 74 -7.65 -8.64 3.58
C SER A 74 -6.43 -9.25 4.27
N TYR A 75 -5.27 -8.58 4.21
CA TYR A 75 -4.08 -9.03 4.92
C TYR A 75 -4.25 -8.96 6.44
N LEU A 76 -4.74 -7.84 6.96
CA LEU A 76 -5.00 -7.68 8.40
C LEU A 76 -5.99 -8.72 8.93
N GLU A 77 -7.01 -9.07 8.16
CA GLU A 77 -7.94 -10.15 8.49
C GLU A 77 -7.23 -11.51 8.52
N SER A 78 -6.34 -11.79 7.54
CA SER A 78 -5.59 -13.05 7.48
C SER A 78 -4.65 -13.27 8.66
N VAL A 79 -4.04 -12.21 9.21
CA VAL A 79 -3.12 -12.33 10.36
C VAL A 79 -3.83 -12.36 11.71
N ASN A 80 -5.08 -11.88 11.78
CA ASN A 80 -5.90 -11.89 13.00
C ASN A 80 -6.80 -13.15 13.12
N ALA A 81 -6.74 -14.07 12.17
CA ALA A 81 -7.53 -15.30 12.13
C ALA A 81 -7.04 -16.40 13.09
#